data_AF-A0A6V7HVU1-F1
#
_entry.id   AF-A0A6V7HVU1-F1
#
_cell.length_a   1.000
_cell.length_b   1.000
_cell.length_c   1.000
_cell.angle_alpha   90.00
_cell.angle_beta   90.00
_cell.angle_gamma   90.00
#
_symmetry.space_group_name_H-M   'P 1'
#
loop_
_entity.id
_entity.type
_entity.pdbx_description
1 polymer ?
#
loop_
_entity_poly.entity_id
_entity_poly.type
_entity_poly.pdbx_seq_one_letter_code
_entity_poly.pdbx_strand_id
1 'polypeptide(L)'
;GFIIAFSSNLIPRLVYMKSVSPDKTDIGFLNHSLAYFNTIDFANNTAPLYSAYDNITVCRYSEYRNPPDHPERPYKRPGIYWQILAARFIFVVVFQSVVGLFTMAVQWCLSGVPRKLRDRIKREAYLTEEIIIKREAERARERARLFANAGRFVNSAGDQLRRRTMSNNIQDTTTISEQSGV
;
A
#
# COMPACT_ATOMS: atom_id res chain seq x y z
N GLY A 1 8.16 -17.29 6.24
CA GLY A 1 9.63 -17.12 6.10
C GLY A 1 10.38 -17.94 7.13
N PHE A 2 10.39 -17.49 8.39
CA PHE A 2 11.17 -18.12 9.46
C PHE A 2 10.84 -19.61 9.70
N ILE A 3 9.56 -19.98 9.73
CA ILE A 3 9.11 -21.38 9.90
C ILE A 3 9.64 -22.29 8.77
N ILE A 4 9.62 -21.81 7.52
CA ILE A 4 10.09 -22.57 6.35
C ILE A 4 11.62 -22.75 6.40
N ALA A 5 12.36 -21.74 6.87
CA ALA A 5 13.82 -21.78 6.94
C ALA A 5 14.36 -22.66 8.09
N PHE A 6 13.64 -22.70 9.21
CA PHE A 6 14.08 -23.45 10.40
C PHE A 6 13.52 -24.87 10.48
N SER A 7 12.30 -25.12 9.99
CA SER A 7 11.68 -26.45 10.03
C SER A 7 12.03 -27.31 8.80
N SER A 8 12.37 -26.69 7.65
CA SER A 8 12.61 -27.44 6.42
C SER A 8 14.06 -27.87 6.23
N ASN A 9 14.25 -29.13 5.82
CA ASN A 9 15.53 -29.66 5.33
C ASN A 9 15.90 -29.13 3.92
N LEU A 10 15.13 -28.19 3.35
CA LEU A 10 15.38 -27.63 2.03
C LEU A 10 16.74 -26.91 1.94
N ILE A 11 17.06 -26.08 2.92
CA ILE A 11 18.28 -25.25 2.91
C ILE A 11 19.56 -26.09 3.03
N PRO A 12 19.69 -27.00 4.02
CA PRO A 12 20.87 -27.88 4.09
C PRO A 12 20.99 -28.79 2.85
N ARG A 13 19.88 -29.28 2.28
CA ARG A 13 19.91 -30.05 1.01
C ARG A 13 20.42 -29.21 -0.16
N LEU A 14 19.95 -27.98 -0.30
CA LEU A 14 20.39 -27.07 -1.36
C LEU A 14 21.88 -26.71 -1.22
N VAL A 15 22.34 -26.41 0.00
CA VAL A 15 23.75 -26.13 0.27
C VAL A 15 24.61 -27.35 -0.06
N TYR A 16 24.18 -28.56 0.34
CA TYR A 16 24.88 -29.80 0.02
C TYR A 16 25.00 -30.01 -1.50
N MET A 17 23.88 -29.88 -2.21
CA MET A 17 23.82 -30.05 -3.66
C MET A 17 24.68 -29.03 -4.41
N LYS A 18 24.82 -27.81 -3.88
CA LYS A 18 25.57 -26.72 -4.52
C LYS A 18 27.06 -26.74 -4.18
N SER A 19 27.41 -27.10 -2.95
CA SER A 19 28.76 -26.91 -2.39
C SER A 19 29.55 -28.20 -2.18
N VAL A 20 28.87 -29.33 -2.01
CA VAL A 20 29.51 -30.59 -1.58
C VAL A 20 29.33 -31.69 -2.62
N SER A 21 28.16 -31.77 -3.26
CA SER A 21 27.85 -32.78 -4.26
C SER A 21 28.57 -32.48 -5.58
N PRO A 22 29.45 -33.38 -6.07
CA PRO A 22 30.12 -33.20 -7.37
C PRO A 22 29.13 -33.26 -8.53
N ASP A 23 28.12 -34.13 -8.42
CA ASP A 23 27.10 -34.35 -9.46
C ASP A 23 25.87 -33.45 -9.30
N LYS A 24 25.85 -32.58 -8.28
CA LYS A 24 24.69 -31.74 -7.91
C LYS A 24 23.39 -32.53 -7.74
N THR A 25 23.51 -33.74 -7.22
CA THR A 25 22.39 -34.58 -6.81
C THR A 25 22.26 -34.60 -5.29
N ASP A 26 21.12 -35.04 -4.76
CA ASP A 26 20.92 -35.25 -3.33
C ASP A 26 21.45 -36.62 -2.84
N ILE A 27 22.03 -37.40 -3.75
CA ILE A 27 22.63 -38.70 -3.47
C ILE A 27 23.76 -38.49 -2.48
N GLY A 28 23.70 -39.18 -1.33
CA GLY A 28 24.67 -39.04 -0.25
C GLY A 28 24.39 -37.91 0.75
N PHE A 29 23.35 -37.09 0.55
CA PHE A 29 22.96 -36.05 1.51
C PHE A 29 22.72 -36.62 2.91
N LEU A 30 22.01 -37.74 3.00
CA LEU A 30 21.68 -38.37 4.28
C LEU A 30 22.96 -38.76 5.04
N ASN A 31 23.90 -39.43 4.36
CA ASN A 31 25.20 -39.80 4.93
C ASN A 31 26.02 -38.58 5.37
N HIS A 32 25.96 -37.48 4.63
CA HIS A 32 26.66 -36.24 4.99
C HIS A 32 25.99 -35.50 6.17
N SER A 33 24.66 -35.56 6.27
CA SER A 33 23.89 -34.87 7.31
C SER A 33 23.91 -35.58 8.68
N LEU A 34 24.39 -36.82 8.73
CA LEU A 34 24.47 -37.66 9.92
C LEU A 34 25.86 -37.60 10.54
N ALA A 35 25.95 -37.16 11.79
CA ALA A 35 27.18 -37.22 12.57
C ALA A 35 27.42 -38.63 13.14
N TYR A 36 28.69 -39.00 13.24
CA TYR A 36 29.13 -40.25 13.88
C TYR A 36 29.36 -40.04 15.38
N PHE A 37 28.95 -41.01 16.18
CA PHE A 37 29.14 -41.05 17.62
C PHE A 37 29.64 -42.43 18.06
N ASN A 38 30.77 -42.48 18.74
CA ASN A 38 31.28 -43.74 19.28
C ASN A 38 30.55 -44.08 20.58
N THR A 39 30.05 -45.32 20.71
CA THR A 39 29.32 -45.75 21.91
C THR A 39 30.20 -45.82 23.15
N ILE A 40 31.53 -45.83 22.98
CA ILE A 40 32.48 -45.79 24.09
C ILE A 40 32.54 -44.39 24.74
N ASP A 41 32.18 -43.34 24.01
CA ASP A 41 32.27 -41.94 24.45
C ASP A 41 31.03 -41.46 25.23
N PHE A 42 30.13 -42.38 25.62
CA PHE A 42 29.04 -42.04 26.53
C PHE A 42 29.58 -41.65 27.90
N ALA A 43 29.09 -40.53 28.44
CA ALA A 43 29.41 -40.16 29.82
C ALA A 43 28.84 -41.22 30.78
N ASN A 44 29.52 -41.39 31.92
CA ASN A 44 29.15 -42.41 32.90
C ASN A 44 27.67 -42.27 33.29
N ASN A 45 26.89 -43.36 33.20
CA ASN A 45 25.43 -43.42 33.41
C ASN A 45 24.51 -42.74 32.38
N THR A 46 25.01 -42.26 31.23
CA THR A 46 24.16 -41.76 30.12
C THR A 46 23.95 -42.75 28.99
N ALA A 47 24.62 -43.90 29.05
CA ALA A 47 24.42 -44.98 28.09
C ALA A 47 22.99 -45.56 28.21
N PRO A 48 22.38 -45.99 27.09
CA PRO A 48 21.07 -46.60 27.12
C PRO A 48 21.09 -47.90 27.93
N LEU A 49 20.18 -48.04 28.91
CA LEU A 49 20.06 -49.26 29.73
C LEU A 49 19.61 -50.49 28.93
N TYR A 50 18.88 -50.27 27.83
CA TYR A 50 18.39 -51.32 26.94
C TYR A 50 18.58 -50.85 25.49
N SER A 51 19.38 -51.57 24.72
CA SER A 51 19.45 -51.43 23.26
C SER A 51 18.75 -52.62 22.61
N ALA A 52 17.93 -52.36 21.59
CA ALA A 52 17.29 -53.42 20.79
C ALA A 52 18.28 -54.12 19.82
N TYR A 53 19.54 -53.69 19.84
CA TYR A 53 20.59 -54.10 18.91
C TYR A 53 21.83 -54.45 19.73
N ASP A 54 22.44 -55.59 19.41
CA ASP A 54 23.64 -56.09 20.06
C ASP A 54 24.92 -55.60 19.35
N ASN A 55 25.98 -55.33 20.12
CA ASN A 55 27.33 -55.00 19.61
C ASN A 55 27.44 -53.74 18.73
N ILE A 56 26.74 -52.64 19.06
CA ILE A 56 26.92 -51.37 18.34
C ILE A 56 28.17 -50.63 18.84
N THR A 57 29.13 -50.41 17.94
CA THR A 57 30.33 -49.61 18.19
C THR A 57 30.16 -48.14 17.81
N VAL A 58 29.33 -47.84 16.80
CA VAL A 58 29.12 -46.47 16.31
C VAL A 58 27.65 -46.22 16.00
N CYS A 59 27.13 -45.11 16.52
CA CYS A 59 25.78 -44.60 16.27
C CYS A 59 25.83 -43.37 15.36
N ARG A 60 24.73 -43.10 14.64
CA ARG A 60 24.57 -41.91 13.80
C ARG A 60 23.35 -41.10 14.26
N TYR A 61 23.49 -39.77 14.32
CA TYR A 61 22.41 -38.88 14.72
C TYR A 61 22.34 -37.65 13.79
N SER A 62 21.15 -37.07 13.68
CA SER A 62 20.85 -35.95 12.77
C SER A 62 21.38 -34.63 13.33
N GLU A 63 22.68 -34.39 13.19
CA GLU A 63 23.35 -33.14 13.57
C GLU A 63 24.64 -32.98 12.76
N TYR A 64 25.05 -31.73 12.48
CA TYR A 64 26.34 -31.45 11.85
C TYR A 64 27.44 -31.39 12.91
N ARG A 65 28.17 -32.49 13.11
CA ARG A 65 29.34 -32.56 14.00
C ARG A 65 30.52 -33.26 13.33
N ASN A 66 31.72 -32.90 13.77
CA ASN A 66 32.94 -33.61 13.38
C ASN A 66 32.91 -35.06 13.90
N PRO A 67 33.45 -36.01 13.11
CA PRO A 67 33.57 -37.40 13.54
C PRO A 67 34.50 -37.55 14.76
N PRO A 68 34.42 -38.68 15.48
CA PRO A 68 35.31 -38.99 16.59
C PRO A 68 36.79 -38.95 16.19
N ASP A 69 37.11 -39.40 14.97
CA ASP A 69 38.48 -39.49 14.46
C ASP A 69 39.07 -38.13 14.01
N HIS A 70 38.32 -37.03 14.19
CA HIS A 70 38.78 -35.72 13.74
C HIS A 70 39.93 -35.20 14.63
N PRO A 71 41.13 -34.93 14.08
CA PRO A 71 42.37 -34.77 14.86
C PRO A 71 42.36 -33.57 15.82
N GLU A 72 41.75 -32.46 15.44
CA GLU A 72 41.81 -31.23 16.24
C GLU A 72 40.56 -30.96 17.09
N ARG A 73 39.39 -31.48 16.69
CA ARG A 73 38.08 -31.04 17.20
C ARG A 73 37.00 -32.13 17.10
N PRO A 74 37.14 -33.26 17.81
CA PRO A 74 36.12 -34.31 17.84
C PRO A 74 34.81 -33.77 18.44
N TYR A 75 33.67 -34.19 17.88
CA TYR A 75 32.32 -33.82 18.35
C TYR A 75 31.97 -32.32 18.40
N LYS A 76 32.84 -31.46 17.87
CA LYS A 76 32.58 -30.02 17.72
C LYS A 76 31.87 -29.73 16.39
N ARG A 77 31.34 -28.50 16.26
CA ARG A 77 30.63 -28.06 15.07
C ARG A 77 31.63 -27.75 13.94
N PRO A 78 31.48 -28.36 12.75
CA PRO A 78 32.31 -28.09 11.58
C PRO A 78 32.01 -26.71 10.96
N GLY A 79 32.89 -26.23 10.08
CA GLY A 79 32.66 -24.99 9.31
C GLY A 79 31.36 -25.00 8.48
N ILE A 80 30.96 -26.16 7.95
CA ILE A 80 29.73 -26.32 7.16
C ILE A 80 28.47 -25.97 7.96
N TYR A 81 28.48 -26.16 9.30
CA TYR A 81 27.38 -25.75 10.16
C TYR A 81 27.12 -24.24 10.05
N TRP A 82 28.19 -23.44 10.09
CA TRP A 82 28.12 -21.98 9.99
C TRP A 82 27.67 -21.51 8.61
N GLN A 83 28.10 -22.21 7.56
CA GLN A 83 27.66 -21.94 6.20
C GLN A 83 26.17 -22.22 6.02
N ILE A 84 25.66 -23.34 6.55
CA ILE A 84 24.22 -23.66 6.52
C ILE A 84 23.44 -22.61 7.32
N LEU A 85 23.96 -22.19 8.47
CA LEU A 85 23.34 -21.14 9.28
C LEU A 85 23.26 -19.81 8.52
N ALA A 86 24.35 -19.37 7.89
CA ALA A 86 24.37 -18.18 7.04
C ALA A 86 23.38 -18.29 5.87
N ALA A 87 23.34 -19.44 5.19
CA ALA A 87 22.40 -19.71 4.11
C ALA A 87 20.94 -19.64 4.57
N ARG A 88 20.63 -20.10 5.79
CA ARG A 88 19.31 -19.94 6.41
C ARG A 88 18.92 -18.48 6.56
N PHE A 89 19.83 -17.64 7.05
CA PHE A 89 19.58 -16.21 7.19
C PHE A 89 19.37 -15.52 5.83
N ILE A 90 20.21 -15.81 4.84
CA ILE A 90 20.08 -15.25 3.48
C ILE A 90 18.72 -15.62 2.88
N PHE A 91 18.31 -16.88 3.00
CA PHE A 91 17.01 -17.33 2.49
C PHE A 91 15.85 -16.58 3.15
N VAL A 92 15.90 -16.36 4.47
CA VAL A 92 14.86 -15.59 5.18
C VAL A 92 14.78 -14.16 4.67
N VAL A 93 15.94 -13.50 4.50
CA VAL A 93 16.00 -12.12 4.00
C VAL A 93 15.43 -12.03 2.59
N VAL A 94 15.87 -12.89 1.67
CA VAL A 94 15.38 -12.91 0.29
C VAL A 94 13.88 -13.19 0.25
N PHE A 95 13.40 -14.18 0.99
CA PHE A 95 11.98 -14.51 1.05
C PHE A 95 11.15 -13.33 1.58
N GLN A 96 11.62 -12.65 2.62
CA GLN A 96 10.94 -11.48 3.17
C GLN A 96 10.93 -10.33 2.17
N SER A 97 12.03 -10.08 1.46
CA SER A 97 12.08 -9.08 0.38
C SER A 97 11.10 -9.41 -0.75
N VAL A 98 11.04 -10.67 -1.17
CA VAL A 98 10.11 -11.13 -2.22
C VAL A 98 8.66 -10.95 -1.78
N VAL A 99 8.30 -11.40 -0.57
CA VAL A 99 6.96 -11.19 -0.03
C VAL A 99 6.64 -9.69 0.07
N GLY A 100 7.60 -8.87 0.50
CA GLY A 100 7.46 -7.41 0.54
C GLY A 100 7.24 -6.79 -0.84
N LEU A 101 7.94 -7.27 -1.86
CA LEU A 101 7.73 -6.83 -3.25
C LEU A 101 6.35 -7.25 -3.75
N PHE A 102 5.91 -8.47 -3.47
CA PHE A 102 4.57 -8.93 -3.84
C PHE A 102 3.47 -8.14 -3.11
N THR A 103 3.62 -7.88 -1.80
CA THR A 103 2.65 -7.07 -1.06
C THR A 103 2.64 -5.63 -1.57
N MET A 104 3.80 -5.05 -1.87
CA MET A 104 3.91 -3.72 -2.48
C MET A 104 3.28 -3.70 -3.88
N ALA A 105 3.50 -4.72 -4.71
CA ALA A 105 2.89 -4.82 -6.03
C ALA A 105 1.37 -4.99 -5.96
N VAL A 106 0.88 -5.78 -4.99
CA VAL A 106 -0.56 -5.93 -4.72
C VAL A 106 -1.15 -4.61 -4.21
N GLN A 107 -0.49 -3.94 -3.27
CA GLN A 107 -0.93 -2.62 -2.80
C GLN A 107 -0.90 -1.58 -3.92
N TRP A 108 0.09 -1.63 -4.81
CA TRP A 108 0.13 -0.77 -6.00
C TRP A 108 -1.00 -1.12 -6.99
N CYS A 109 -1.34 -2.41 -7.13
CA CYS A 109 -2.48 -2.86 -7.94
C CYS A 109 -3.82 -2.40 -7.36
N LEU A 110 -4.02 -2.49 -6.03
CA LEU A 110 -5.23 -1.99 -5.34
C LEU A 110 -5.28 -0.46 -5.27
N SER A 111 -4.14 0.21 -5.07
CA SER A 111 -4.02 1.69 -5.09
C SER A 111 -4.05 2.25 -6.52
N GLY A 112 -3.89 1.39 -7.52
CA GLY A 112 -4.25 1.64 -8.90
C GLY A 112 -5.76 1.79 -9.04
N VAL A 113 -6.29 2.90 -8.52
CA VAL A 113 -7.68 3.36 -8.73
C VAL A 113 -7.98 3.11 -10.21
N PRO A 114 -8.97 2.24 -10.54
CA PRO A 114 -9.20 1.87 -11.92
C PRO A 114 -9.44 3.16 -12.68
N ARG A 115 -8.70 3.37 -13.78
CA ARG A 115 -8.74 4.61 -14.59
C ARG A 115 -10.18 5.11 -14.82
N LYS A 116 -11.13 4.18 -14.94
CA LYS A 116 -12.58 4.42 -15.00
C LYS A 116 -13.15 5.28 -13.86
N LEU A 117 -12.71 5.10 -12.61
CA LEU A 117 -13.16 5.93 -11.47
C LEU A 117 -12.57 7.34 -11.56
N ARG A 118 -11.30 7.47 -11.93
CA ARG A 118 -10.65 8.78 -12.08
C ARG A 118 -11.23 9.57 -13.25
N ASP A 119 -11.61 8.89 -14.33
CA ASP A 119 -12.29 9.49 -15.48
C ASP A 119 -13.75 9.89 -15.14
N ARG A 120 -14.45 9.10 -14.32
CA ARG A 120 -15.77 9.47 -13.79
C ARG A 120 -15.71 10.69 -12.87
N ILE A 121 -14.74 10.74 -11.95
CA ILE A 121 -14.55 11.89 -11.05
C ILE A 121 -14.23 13.16 -11.85
N LYS A 122 -13.36 13.09 -12.86
CA LYS A 122 -13.07 14.25 -13.73
C LYS A 122 -14.30 14.70 -14.51
N ARG A 123 -15.11 13.76 -15.02
CA ARG A 123 -16.33 14.06 -15.76
C ARG A 123 -17.39 14.70 -14.87
N GLU A 124 -17.58 14.20 -13.66
CA GLU A 124 -18.53 14.74 -12.68
C GLU A 124 -18.11 16.14 -12.19
N ALA A 125 -16.81 16.38 -11.98
CA ALA A 125 -16.29 17.70 -11.66
C ALA A 125 -16.54 18.71 -12.79
N TYR A 126 -16.27 18.34 -14.04
CA TYR A 126 -16.54 19.19 -15.21
C TYR A 126 -18.04 19.50 -15.37
N LEU A 127 -18.90 18.48 -15.23
CA LEU A 127 -20.34 18.68 -15.32
C LEU A 127 -20.88 19.58 -14.21
N THR A 128 -20.32 19.49 -13.00
CA THR A 128 -20.72 20.30 -11.86
C THR A 128 -20.34 21.77 -12.07
N GLU A 129 -19.13 22.03 -12.57
CA GLU A 129 -18.67 23.39 -12.88
C GLU A 129 -19.57 24.06 -13.94
N GLU A 130 -19.90 23.35 -15.02
CA GLU A 130 -20.78 23.86 -16.07
C GLU A 130 -22.19 24.18 -15.54
N ILE A 131 -22.73 23.34 -14.64
CA ILE A 131 -24.04 23.55 -14.01
C ILE A 131 -24.03 24.79 -13.11
N ILE A 132 -22.95 24.99 -12.33
CA ILE A 132 -22.83 26.15 -11.44
C ILE A 132 -22.77 27.44 -12.25
N ILE A 133 -21.92 27.49 -13.28
CA ILE A 133 -21.76 28.68 -14.14
C ILE A 133 -23.10 29.05 -14.82
N LYS A 134 -23.83 28.07 -15.36
CA LYS A 134 -25.14 28.33 -15.99
C LYS A 134 -26.15 28.91 -14.99
N ARG A 135 -26.24 28.34 -13.79
CA ARG A 135 -27.14 28.83 -12.73
C ARG A 135 -26.78 30.24 -12.28
N GLU A 136 -25.50 30.55 -12.13
CA GLU A 136 -25.06 31.89 -11.76
C GLU A 136 -25.34 32.91 -12.87
N ALA A 137 -25.13 32.53 -14.13
CA ALA A 137 -25.45 33.37 -15.28
C ALA A 137 -26.96 33.65 -15.39
N GLU A 138 -27.82 32.65 -15.15
CA GLU A 138 -29.28 32.83 -15.12
C GLU A 138 -29.71 33.76 -13.97
N ARG A 139 -29.21 33.55 -12.75
CA ARG A 139 -29.48 34.46 -11.63
C ARG A 139 -29.04 35.89 -11.90
N ALA A 140 -27.86 36.08 -12.52
CA ALA A 140 -27.37 37.40 -12.89
C ALA A 140 -28.30 38.08 -13.92
N ARG A 141 -28.78 37.32 -14.92
CA ARG A 141 -29.75 37.81 -15.91
C ARG A 141 -31.10 38.17 -15.29
N GLU A 142 -31.63 37.33 -14.39
CA GLU A 142 -32.88 37.63 -13.68
C GLU A 142 -32.75 38.88 -12.82
N ARG A 143 -31.66 39.00 -12.06
CA ARG A 143 -31.36 40.22 -11.29
C ARG A 143 -31.29 41.44 -12.20
N ALA A 144 -30.58 41.37 -13.33
CA ALA A 144 -30.50 42.47 -14.28
C ALA A 144 -31.88 42.85 -14.86
N ARG A 145 -32.75 41.87 -15.16
CA ARG A 145 -34.14 42.11 -15.61
C ARG A 145 -34.98 42.78 -14.54
N LEU A 146 -34.87 42.35 -13.29
CA LEU A 146 -35.57 42.97 -12.16
C LEU A 146 -35.11 44.42 -11.97
N PHE A 147 -33.81 44.68 -12.01
CA PHE A 147 -33.26 46.04 -11.95
C PHE A 147 -33.72 46.91 -13.14
N ALA A 148 -33.75 46.37 -14.35
CA ALA A 148 -34.23 47.09 -15.53
C ALA A 148 -35.73 47.43 -15.45
N ASN A 149 -36.56 46.51 -14.94
CA ASN A 149 -37.98 46.74 -14.73
C ASN A 149 -38.24 47.75 -13.61
N ALA A 150 -37.49 47.66 -12.50
CA ALA A 150 -37.55 48.66 -11.43
C ALA A 150 -37.14 50.05 -11.93
N GLY A 151 -36.07 50.13 -12.73
CA GLY A 151 -35.65 51.37 -13.38
C GLY A 151 -36.74 51.95 -14.31
N ARG A 152 -37.41 51.12 -15.12
CA ARG A 152 -38.56 51.57 -15.94
C ARG A 152 -39.72 52.09 -15.09
N PHE A 153 -40.04 51.42 -13.97
CA PHE A 153 -41.12 51.83 -13.09
C PHE A 153 -40.82 53.17 -12.42
N VAL A 154 -39.59 53.36 -11.92
CA VAL A 154 -39.13 54.63 -11.33
C VAL A 154 -39.16 55.76 -12.36
N ASN A 155 -38.69 55.51 -13.59
CA ASN A 155 -38.73 56.50 -14.67
C ASN A 155 -40.18 56.87 -15.01
N SER A 156 -41.08 55.89 -15.12
CA SER A 156 -42.50 56.16 -15.40
C SER A 156 -43.19 56.92 -14.26
N ALA A 157 -42.85 56.64 -13.00
CA ALA A 157 -43.38 57.37 -11.85
C ALA A 157 -42.83 58.81 -11.79
N GLY A 158 -41.55 58.99 -12.11
CA GLY A 158 -40.91 60.30 -12.24
C GLY A 158 -41.53 61.14 -13.36
N ASP A 159 -41.82 60.55 -14.51
CA ASP A 159 -42.48 61.23 -15.63
C ASP A 159 -43.92 61.63 -15.29
N GLN A 160 -44.66 60.78 -14.57
CA GLN A 160 -46.00 61.11 -14.07
C GLN A 160 -45.98 62.29 -13.07
N LEU A 161 -45.02 62.30 -12.14
CA LEU A 161 -44.82 63.40 -11.21
C LEU A 161 -44.43 64.69 -11.93
N ARG A 162 -43.49 64.62 -12.88
CA ARG A 162 -43.08 65.76 -13.70
C ARG A 162 -44.25 66.34 -14.52
N ARG A 163 -45.09 65.47 -15.08
CA ARG A 163 -46.29 65.87 -15.82
C ARG A 163 -47.34 66.51 -14.88
N ARG A 164 -47.50 66.01 -13.65
CA ARG A 164 -48.35 66.64 -12.62
C ARG A 164 -47.84 68.00 -12.17
N THR A 165 -46.54 68.15 -11.93
CA THR A 165 -45.95 69.45 -11.59
C THR A 165 -46.12 70.46 -12.72
N MET A 166 -45.96 70.04 -13.98
CA MET A 166 -46.28 70.92 -15.12
C MET A 166 -47.76 71.29 -15.20
N SER A 167 -48.67 70.36 -14.93
CA SER A 167 -50.11 70.65 -14.90
C SER A 167 -50.48 71.66 -13.80
N ASN A 168 -49.93 71.50 -12.59
CA ASN A 168 -50.17 72.44 -11.49
C ASN A 168 -49.58 73.83 -11.81
N ASN A 169 -48.40 73.89 -12.41
CA ASN A 169 -47.76 75.17 -12.77
C ASN A 169 -48.51 75.91 -13.90
N ILE A 170 -49.14 75.18 -14.83
CA ILE A 170 -50.03 75.76 -15.86
C ILE A 170 -51.30 76.32 -15.21
N GLN A 171 -51.85 75.62 -14.21
CA GLN A 171 -53.03 76.08 -13.48
C GLN A 171 -52.76 77.35 -12.65
N ASP A 172 -51.59 77.43 -12.01
CA ASP A 172 -51.13 78.63 -11.30
C ASP A 172 -50.79 79.80 -12.24
N THR A 173 -50.43 79.52 -13.50
CA THR A 173 -50.21 80.58 -14.51
C THR A 173 -51.54 81.15 -15.02
N THR A 174 -52.60 80.33 -15.11
CA THR A 174 -53.94 80.80 -15.52
C THR A 174 -54.70 81.58 -14.44
N THR A 175 -54.42 81.36 -13.16
CA THR A 175 -55.04 82.14 -12.06
C THR A 175 -54.38 83.51 -11.85
N ILE A 176 -53.13 83.70 -12.29
CA ILE A 176 -52.44 84.99 -12.21
C ILE A 176 -52.82 85.91 -13.39
N SER A 177 -53.21 85.35 -14.54
CA SER A 177 -53.64 86.14 -15.71
C SER A 177 -55.04 86.75 -15.62
N GLU A 178 -55.85 86.39 -14.61
CA GLU A 178 -57.22 86.90 -14.45
C GLU A 178 -57.31 88.12 -13.51
N GLN A 179 -56.17 88.65 -13.02
CA GLN A 179 -56.10 89.80 -12.13
C GLN A 179 -55.34 91.03 -12.68
N SER A 180 -54.98 91.05 -13.98
CA SER A 180 -54.32 92.21 -14.61
C SER A 180 -54.94 92.68 -15.94
N GLY A 181 -56.23 92.42 -16.17
CA GLY A 181 -56.98 92.92 -17.32
C GLY A 181 -58.06 93.90 -16.86
N VAL A 182 -57.71 95.18 -16.85
CA VAL A 182 -58.63 96.34 -16.81
C VAL A 182 -59.42 96.40 -18.10
#